data_AF-F6KWA6-F1
#
_entry.id   AF-F6KWA6-F1
#
_cell.length_a   1.000
_cell.length_b   1.000
_cell.length_c   1.000
_cell.angle_alpha   90.00
_cell.angle_beta   90.00
_cell.angle_gamma   90.00
#
_symmetry.space_group_name_H-M   'P 1'
#
loop_
_entity.id
_entity.type
_entity.pdbx_description
1 polymer ?
#
loop_
_entity_poly.entity_id
_entity_poly.type
_entity_poly.pdbx_seq_one_letter_code
_entity_poly.pdbx_strand_id
1 'polypeptide(L)'
;LRPQTGWLPLAFALDWNRPPRQMNSTSFFYNHSSQWRYEKVSAQELLSPLADASKYSGHLIDFNVRAERMGWLPSAPQLGRNPLGIKAEADKAGLSPTEFTAQALKSGDLRMACEQSDSSSNHPRNLFVWRSNLLGSSGKGHEYMQKYLLGTESGIQGEELGASDGIKPEEVEWQTAAIEGKLDLLVTLDFRMSSTCLFSDIVLPT
;
A
#
# COMPACT_ATOMS: atom_id res chain seq x y z
N LEU A 1 8.83 -19.58 -15.08
CA LEU A 1 10.19 -19.22 -14.61
C LEU A 1 10.80 -20.46 -13.97
N ARG A 2 11.87 -21.05 -14.53
CA ARG A 2 12.48 -22.28 -13.98
C ARG A 2 14.00 -22.29 -14.21
N PRO A 3 14.80 -22.79 -13.23
CA PRO A 3 14.39 -23.14 -11.86
C PRO A 3 14.24 -21.88 -10.99
N GLN A 4 13.15 -21.81 -10.22
CA GLN A 4 12.84 -20.68 -9.33
C GLN A 4 13.95 -20.44 -8.30
N THR A 5 14.59 -21.50 -7.81
CA THR A 5 15.72 -21.44 -6.87
C THR A 5 16.98 -20.80 -7.46
N GLY A 6 17.17 -20.84 -8.78
CA GLY A 6 18.26 -20.13 -9.45
C GLY A 6 17.95 -18.66 -9.70
N TRP A 7 16.69 -18.35 -10.04
CA TRP A 7 16.27 -16.97 -10.32
C TRP A 7 16.05 -16.12 -9.07
N LEU A 8 15.51 -16.69 -7.99
CA LEU A 8 15.15 -15.95 -6.78
C LEU A 8 16.34 -15.20 -6.16
N PRO A 9 17.53 -15.80 -5.97
CA PRO A 9 18.67 -15.09 -5.42
C PRO A 9 19.10 -13.93 -6.30
N LEU A 10 19.15 -14.12 -7.62
CA LEU A 10 19.50 -13.07 -8.58
C LEU A 10 18.49 -11.92 -8.57
N ALA A 11 17.19 -12.23 -8.63
CA ALA A 11 16.15 -11.22 -8.78
C ALA A 11 15.94 -10.38 -7.51
N PHE A 12 16.18 -10.95 -6.34
CA PHE A 12 15.94 -10.31 -5.05
C PHE A 12 17.21 -10.12 -4.22
N ALA A 13 18.39 -10.26 -4.86
CA ALA A 13 19.72 -10.13 -4.25
C ALA A 13 19.91 -10.99 -2.97
N LEU A 14 19.35 -12.21 -2.95
CA LEU A 14 19.38 -13.08 -1.76
C LEU A 14 20.75 -13.72 -1.51
N ASP A 15 21.64 -13.64 -2.49
CA ASP A 15 23.06 -13.95 -2.38
C ASP A 15 23.83 -12.88 -1.59
N TRP A 16 23.31 -11.64 -1.50
CA TRP A 16 23.89 -10.54 -0.73
C TRP A 16 23.18 -10.24 0.59
N ASN A 17 21.84 -10.20 0.59
CA ASN A 17 21.06 -9.83 1.76
C ASN A 17 19.70 -10.55 1.81
N ARG A 18 19.23 -10.86 3.02
CA ARG A 18 17.96 -11.56 3.25
C ARG A 18 17.27 -10.99 4.48
N PRO A 19 15.93 -10.85 4.49
CA PRO A 19 14.97 -11.09 3.39
C PRO A 19 14.74 -9.86 2.48
N PRO A 20 14.14 -10.03 1.28
CA PRO A 20 13.67 -8.92 0.47
C PRO A 20 12.32 -8.40 0.97
N ARG A 21 11.87 -7.24 0.46
CA ARG A 21 10.53 -6.68 0.73
C ARG A 21 9.56 -7.02 -0.39
N GLN A 22 8.92 -8.18 -0.29
CA GLN A 22 7.82 -8.55 -1.18
C GLN A 22 6.50 -7.94 -0.70
N MET A 23 5.61 -7.61 -1.63
CA MET A 23 4.28 -7.04 -1.35
C MET A 23 3.24 -7.63 -2.30
N ASN A 24 2.04 -7.90 -1.79
CA ASN A 24 0.91 -8.31 -2.63
C ASN A 24 0.22 -7.06 -3.21
N SER A 25 0.26 -6.92 -4.54
CA SER A 25 -0.12 -5.66 -5.21
C SER A 25 -1.59 -5.27 -5.07
N THR A 26 -2.51 -6.21 -4.89
CA THR A 26 -3.95 -5.90 -4.71
C THR A 26 -4.17 -5.01 -3.50
N SER A 27 -3.66 -5.39 -2.32
CA SER A 27 -3.77 -4.58 -1.10
C SER A 27 -2.98 -3.27 -1.24
N PHE A 28 -1.81 -3.32 -1.87
CA PHE A 28 -1.00 -2.12 -2.12
C PHE A 28 -1.75 -1.06 -2.93
N PHE A 29 -2.33 -1.43 -4.07
CA PHE A 29 -3.06 -0.46 -4.90
C PHE A 29 -4.42 -0.11 -4.33
N TYR A 30 -5.14 -1.06 -3.72
CA TYR A 30 -6.40 -0.77 -3.03
C TYR A 30 -6.22 0.34 -1.99
N ASN A 31 -5.10 0.27 -1.25
CA ASN A 31 -4.70 1.29 -0.29
C ASN A 31 -4.22 2.60 -0.95
N HIS A 32 -3.16 2.54 -1.76
CA HIS A 32 -2.44 3.74 -2.19
C HIS A 32 -3.10 4.50 -3.33
N SER A 33 -3.91 3.84 -4.16
CA SER A 33 -4.81 4.53 -5.10
C SER A 33 -6.15 4.90 -4.44
N SER A 34 -6.27 4.77 -3.12
CA SER A 34 -7.41 5.17 -2.32
C SER A 34 -8.77 4.62 -2.78
N GLN A 35 -8.77 3.46 -3.46
CA GLN A 35 -10.01 2.82 -3.94
C GLN A 35 -10.92 2.42 -2.77
N TRP A 36 -10.32 2.09 -1.62
CA TRP A 36 -11.04 1.79 -0.38
C TRP A 36 -11.97 2.93 0.07
N ARG A 37 -11.71 4.18 -0.31
CA ARG A 37 -12.57 5.33 0.05
C ARG A 37 -13.91 5.33 -0.68
N TYR A 38 -14.09 4.46 -1.68
CA TYR A 38 -15.29 4.34 -2.52
C TYR A 38 -15.92 2.95 -2.41
N GLU A 39 -15.51 2.17 -1.41
CA GLU A 39 -15.99 0.80 -1.25
C GLU A 39 -17.50 0.77 -1.03
N LYS A 40 -18.15 -0.20 -1.65
CA LYS A 40 -19.59 -0.42 -1.51
C LYS A 40 -19.91 -1.79 -0.93
N VAL A 41 -18.95 -2.71 -0.96
CA VAL A 41 -19.12 -4.06 -0.42
C VAL A 41 -18.74 -4.05 1.05
N SER A 42 -19.68 -4.45 1.91
CA SER A 42 -19.41 -4.64 3.33
C SER A 42 -18.95 -6.08 3.62
N ALA A 43 -18.08 -6.26 4.62
CA ALA A 43 -17.71 -7.60 5.09
C ALA A 43 -18.95 -8.38 5.59
N GLN A 44 -19.92 -7.67 6.16
CA GLN A 44 -21.16 -8.21 6.72
C GLN A 44 -22.00 -8.95 5.67
N GLU A 45 -22.07 -8.42 4.44
CA GLU A 45 -22.79 -9.06 3.31
C GLU A 45 -22.13 -10.34 2.81
N LEU A 46 -20.85 -10.56 3.15
CA LEU A 46 -20.08 -11.74 2.74
C LEU A 46 -20.07 -12.84 3.81
N LEU A 47 -20.56 -12.56 5.01
CA LEU A 47 -20.56 -13.53 6.10
C LEU A 47 -21.57 -14.65 5.84
N SER A 48 -21.20 -15.86 6.26
CA SER A 48 -22.15 -16.97 6.36
C SER A 48 -23.27 -16.60 7.34
N PRO A 49 -24.53 -16.98 7.08
CA PRO A 49 -25.64 -16.76 8.02
C PRO A 49 -25.46 -17.47 9.37
N LEU A 50 -24.47 -18.38 9.48
CA LEU A 50 -24.11 -19.06 10.72
C LEU A 50 -22.99 -18.36 11.51
N ALA A 51 -22.39 -17.31 10.95
CA ALA A 51 -21.31 -16.58 11.60
C ALA A 51 -21.87 -15.56 12.62
N ASP A 52 -21.11 -15.32 13.68
CA ASP A 52 -21.39 -14.24 14.63
C ASP A 52 -20.90 -12.90 14.04
N ALA A 53 -21.81 -12.17 13.41
CA ALA A 53 -21.58 -10.88 12.77
C ALA A 53 -20.87 -9.84 13.65
N SER A 54 -21.07 -9.90 14.97
CA SER A 54 -20.48 -8.95 15.92
C SER A 54 -18.94 -9.02 15.99
N LYS A 55 -18.36 -10.15 15.57
CA LYS A 55 -16.90 -10.37 15.56
C LYS A 55 -16.20 -9.84 14.30
N TYR A 56 -16.98 -9.39 13.31
CA TYR A 56 -16.49 -9.04 11.97
C TYR A 56 -16.99 -7.64 11.57
N SER A 57 -16.82 -6.65 12.45
CA SER A 57 -17.09 -5.23 12.15
C SER A 57 -15.96 -4.58 11.34
N GLY A 58 -16.23 -3.39 10.83
CA GLY A 58 -15.26 -2.58 10.10
C GLY A 58 -15.34 -2.71 8.58
N HIS A 59 -14.52 -1.89 7.93
CA HIS A 59 -14.35 -1.78 6.50
C HIS A 59 -13.48 -2.92 5.95
N LEU A 60 -13.56 -3.25 4.65
CA LEU A 60 -12.70 -4.30 4.06
C LEU A 60 -11.20 -4.01 4.23
N ILE A 61 -10.80 -2.73 4.23
CA ILE A 61 -9.42 -2.32 4.50
C ILE A 61 -8.98 -2.64 5.95
N ASP A 62 -9.89 -2.62 6.91
CA ASP A 62 -9.59 -2.93 8.32
C ASP A 62 -9.14 -4.38 8.46
N PHE A 63 -9.77 -5.30 7.74
CA PHE A 63 -9.35 -6.70 7.67
C PHE A 63 -7.95 -6.86 7.07
N ASN A 64 -7.58 -6.01 6.11
CA ASN A 64 -6.22 -6.01 5.56
C ASN A 64 -5.19 -5.53 6.59
N VAL A 65 -5.47 -4.42 7.29
CA VAL A 65 -4.60 -3.89 8.35
C VAL A 65 -4.45 -4.89 9.51
N ARG A 66 -5.55 -5.54 9.91
CA ARG A 66 -5.56 -6.65 10.88
C ARG A 66 -4.64 -7.80 10.43
N ALA A 67 -4.77 -8.23 9.17
CA ALA A 67 -3.94 -9.29 8.60
C ALA A 67 -2.46 -8.91 8.53
N GLU A 68 -2.15 -7.67 8.17
CA GLU A 68 -0.78 -7.13 8.11
C GLU A 68 -0.10 -7.16 9.49
N ARG A 69 -0.73 -6.60 10.53
CA ARG A 69 -0.14 -6.57 11.89
C ARG A 69 -0.02 -7.96 12.53
N MET A 70 -0.82 -8.92 12.10
CA MET A 70 -0.74 -10.33 12.53
C MET A 70 0.30 -11.14 11.74
N GLY A 71 0.97 -10.54 10.75
CA GLY A 71 1.97 -11.21 9.91
C GLY A 71 1.38 -12.17 8.89
N TRP A 72 0.09 -12.06 8.57
CA TRP A 72 -0.57 -12.87 7.54
C TRP A 72 -0.31 -12.33 6.13
N LEU A 73 -0.22 -11.00 6.01
CA LEU A 73 0.09 -10.29 4.77
C LEU A 73 1.31 -9.38 4.96
N PRO A 74 2.09 -9.12 3.90
CA PRO A 74 3.13 -8.09 3.94
C PRO A 74 2.54 -6.67 3.90
N SER A 75 3.36 -5.69 4.28
CA SER A 75 3.04 -4.26 4.24
C SER A 75 4.05 -3.47 3.40
N ALA A 76 3.59 -2.46 2.65
CA ALA A 76 4.47 -1.53 1.95
C ALA A 76 3.79 -0.16 1.76
N PRO A 77 4.36 0.94 2.31
CA PRO A 77 5.42 0.98 3.31
C PRO A 77 5.10 0.14 4.56
N GLN A 78 6.11 -0.27 5.33
CA GLN A 78 5.92 -1.18 6.47
C GLN A 78 5.54 -0.41 7.75
N LEU A 79 6.37 0.57 8.12
CA LEU A 79 6.26 1.33 9.36
C LEU A 79 5.95 2.78 9.05
N GLY A 80 5.25 3.47 9.94
CA GLY A 80 4.93 4.90 9.82
C GLY A 80 6.13 5.86 9.96
N ARG A 81 7.36 5.33 9.99
CA ARG A 81 8.62 6.06 10.11
C ARG A 81 9.69 5.38 9.27
N ASN A 82 10.77 6.10 8.97
CA ASN A 82 11.89 5.57 8.20
C ASN A 82 12.55 4.38 8.95
N PRO A 83 12.51 3.14 8.40
CA PRO A 83 13.01 1.96 9.08
C PRO A 83 14.54 1.98 9.31
N LEU A 84 15.28 2.83 8.59
CA LEU A 84 16.74 2.95 8.77
C LEU A 84 17.12 3.71 10.06
N GLY A 85 16.21 4.52 10.61
CA GLY A 85 16.44 5.26 11.86
C GLY A 85 16.31 4.40 13.12
N ILE A 86 15.57 3.30 13.05
CA ILE A 86 15.21 2.45 14.20
C ILE A 86 16.42 1.94 14.97
N LYS A 87 17.51 1.57 14.29
CA LYS A 87 18.74 1.10 14.94
C LYS A 87 19.32 2.15 15.90
N ALA A 88 19.39 3.40 15.45
CA ALA A 88 19.96 4.49 16.25
C ALA A 88 19.06 4.84 17.44
N GLU A 89 17.74 4.73 17.30
CA GLU A 89 16.79 4.93 18.40
C GLU A 89 16.90 3.81 19.44
N ALA A 90 16.98 2.56 18.98
CA ALA A 90 17.17 1.40 19.85
C ALA A 90 18.47 1.49 20.66
N ASP A 91 19.57 1.92 20.03
CA ASP A 91 20.86 2.12 20.71
C ASP A 91 20.78 3.16 21.82
N LYS A 92 20.07 4.27 21.61
CA LYS A 92 19.84 5.30 22.64
C LYS A 92 19.01 4.79 23.81
N ALA A 93 18.08 3.87 23.54
CA ALA A 93 17.25 3.23 24.55
C ALA A 93 17.95 2.05 25.27
N GLY A 94 19.14 1.65 24.81
CA GLY A 94 19.83 0.48 25.36
C GLY A 94 19.15 -0.85 25.04
N LEU A 95 18.38 -0.93 23.95
CA LEU A 95 17.63 -2.11 23.52
C LEU A 95 18.13 -2.62 22.18
N SER A 96 17.88 -3.90 21.86
CA SER A 96 18.06 -4.37 20.49
C SER A 96 17.00 -3.76 19.56
N PRO A 97 17.26 -3.63 18.24
CA PRO A 97 16.27 -3.10 17.29
C PRO A 97 14.94 -3.86 17.30
N THR A 98 14.99 -5.18 17.49
CA THR A 98 13.80 -6.03 17.54
C THR A 98 12.96 -5.73 18.78
N GLU A 99 13.59 -5.68 19.96
CA GLU A 99 12.90 -5.37 21.21
C GLU A 99 12.32 -3.96 21.20
N PHE A 100 13.11 -2.98 20.77
CA PHE A 100 12.65 -1.60 20.63
C PHE A 100 11.43 -1.51 19.70
N THR A 101 11.51 -2.13 18.51
CA THR A 101 10.41 -2.10 17.54
C THR A 101 9.15 -2.76 18.11
N ALA A 102 9.27 -3.93 18.75
CA ALA A 102 8.13 -4.62 19.34
C ALA A 102 7.49 -3.82 20.49
N GLN A 103 8.30 -3.20 21.35
CA GLN A 103 7.81 -2.33 22.42
C GLN A 103 7.15 -1.06 21.88
N ALA A 104 7.74 -0.43 20.86
CA ALA A 104 7.20 0.76 20.22
C ALA A 104 5.86 0.47 19.50
N LEU A 105 5.75 -0.68 18.82
CA LEU A 105 4.49 -1.11 18.21
C LEU A 105 3.42 -1.40 19.27
N LYS A 106 3.79 -2.02 20.39
CA LYS A 106 2.86 -2.35 21.47
C LYS A 106 2.36 -1.11 22.23
N SER A 107 3.22 -0.11 22.41
CA SER A 107 2.89 1.16 23.08
C SER A 107 2.15 2.14 22.18
N GLY A 108 2.29 2.00 20.85
CA GLY A 108 1.74 2.94 19.87
C GLY A 108 2.72 4.05 19.46
N ASP A 109 3.92 4.11 20.05
CA ASP A 109 4.98 5.05 19.67
C ASP A 109 5.45 4.84 18.23
N LEU A 110 5.36 3.60 17.75
CA LEU A 110 5.53 3.23 16.35
C LEU A 110 4.23 2.59 15.86
N ARG A 111 3.79 2.97 14.66
CA ARG A 111 2.58 2.44 14.04
C ARG A 111 2.91 1.77 12.71
N MET A 112 2.06 0.83 12.29
CA MET A 112 2.12 0.31 10.93
C MET A 112 1.72 1.42 9.94
N ALA A 113 2.39 1.49 8.79
CA ALA A 113 2.13 2.58 7.84
C ALA A 113 0.70 2.55 7.28
N CYS A 114 0.12 1.36 7.14
CA CYS A 114 -1.22 1.12 6.61
C CYS A 114 -2.35 1.64 7.50
N GLU A 115 -2.08 1.96 8.78
CA GLU A 115 -3.07 2.59 9.66
C GLU A 115 -3.28 4.08 9.33
N GLN A 116 -2.36 4.69 8.58
CA GLN A 116 -2.37 6.12 8.25
C GLN A 116 -1.96 6.34 6.78
N SER A 117 -2.69 5.72 5.86
CA SER A 117 -2.34 5.67 4.43
C SER A 117 -2.41 7.02 3.71
N ASP A 118 -3.20 7.95 4.22
CA ASP A 118 -3.26 9.33 3.73
C ASP A 118 -2.33 10.27 4.54
N SER A 119 -1.37 9.74 5.30
CA SER A 119 -0.32 10.57 5.88
C SER A 119 0.70 10.99 4.81
N SER A 120 1.37 12.12 5.05
CA SER A 120 2.40 12.65 4.15
C SER A 120 3.64 11.74 4.04
N SER A 121 3.81 10.76 4.91
CA SER A 121 4.99 9.89 4.97
C SER A 121 4.74 8.43 4.55
N ASN A 122 3.49 7.97 4.49
CA ASN A 122 3.17 6.54 4.41
C ASN A 122 2.72 6.05 3.02
N HIS A 123 3.01 6.82 1.98
CA HIS A 123 2.70 6.46 0.59
C HIS A 123 3.98 6.22 -0.23
N PRO A 124 3.92 5.39 -1.29
CA PRO A 124 5.03 5.24 -2.22
C PRO A 124 5.27 6.56 -2.95
N ARG A 125 6.53 6.97 -3.05
CA ARG A 125 6.94 8.20 -3.74
C ARG A 125 7.57 7.96 -5.11
N ASN A 126 8.26 6.84 -5.26
CA ASN A 126 8.95 6.49 -6.50
C ASN A 126 8.41 5.15 -6.99
N LEU A 127 7.95 5.10 -8.24
CA LEU A 127 7.47 3.88 -8.87
C LEU A 127 8.20 3.63 -10.19
N PHE A 128 8.80 2.45 -10.30
CA PHE A 128 9.40 1.97 -11.54
C PHE A 128 8.46 0.95 -12.18
N VAL A 129 8.14 1.17 -13.45
CA VAL A 129 7.33 0.25 -14.25
C VAL A 129 8.14 -0.22 -15.45
N TRP A 130 8.39 -1.51 -15.55
CA TRP A 130 9.04 -2.09 -16.73
C TRP A 130 8.38 -3.40 -17.08
N ARG A 131 8.34 -3.70 -18.39
CA ARG A 131 7.71 -4.93 -18.90
C ARG A 131 6.25 -5.07 -18.46
N SER A 132 5.57 -3.94 -18.23
CA SER A 132 4.19 -3.84 -17.77
C SER A 132 3.56 -2.56 -18.32
N ASN A 133 2.28 -2.63 -18.68
CA ASN A 133 1.47 -1.44 -19.01
C ASN A 133 0.43 -1.25 -17.91
N LEU A 134 0.87 -0.88 -16.70
CA LEU A 134 0.02 -0.78 -15.51
C LEU A 134 -1.20 0.12 -15.75
N LEU A 135 -0.96 1.35 -16.21
CA LEU A 135 -2.00 2.37 -16.36
C LEU A 135 -2.88 2.18 -17.60
N GLY A 136 -2.54 1.25 -18.50
CA GLY A 136 -3.32 0.98 -19.71
C GLY A 136 -3.79 -0.47 -19.86
N SER A 137 -3.64 -1.31 -18.84
CA SER A 137 -4.01 -2.72 -18.93
C SER A 137 -4.40 -3.33 -17.59
N SER A 138 -3.44 -3.46 -16.65
CA SER A 138 -3.64 -4.25 -15.44
C SER A 138 -4.17 -3.44 -14.26
N GLY A 139 -4.12 -2.11 -14.30
CA GLY A 139 -4.61 -1.19 -13.28
C GLY A 139 -6.14 -1.17 -13.21
N LYS A 140 -6.71 -1.95 -12.31
CA LYS A 140 -8.13 -1.84 -11.97
C LYS A 140 -8.35 -0.56 -11.18
N GLY A 141 -9.43 0.15 -11.50
CA GLY A 141 -9.67 1.47 -10.94
C GLY A 141 -8.75 2.55 -11.52
N HIS A 142 -8.63 2.59 -12.86
CA HIS A 142 -7.74 3.52 -13.59
C HIS A 142 -7.87 4.97 -13.09
N GLU A 143 -9.09 5.50 -13.02
CA GLU A 143 -9.36 6.88 -12.61
C GLU A 143 -8.89 7.18 -11.17
N TYR A 144 -8.90 6.19 -10.28
CA TYR A 144 -8.37 6.32 -8.93
C TYR A 144 -6.84 6.38 -8.92
N MET A 145 -6.17 5.63 -9.79
CA MET A 145 -4.71 5.76 -9.97
C MET A 145 -4.36 7.16 -10.50
N GLN A 146 -5.10 7.67 -11.48
CA GLN A 146 -4.92 9.03 -12.02
C GLN A 146 -5.03 10.10 -10.93
N LYS A 147 -6.10 10.06 -10.12
CA LYS A 147 -6.33 11.02 -9.03
C LYS A 147 -5.30 10.88 -7.90
N TYR A 148 -5.21 9.70 -7.29
CA TYR A 148 -4.50 9.55 -6.02
C TYR A 148 -3.02 9.24 -6.15
N LEU A 149 -2.59 8.56 -7.22
CA LEU A 149 -1.18 8.30 -7.44
C LEU A 149 -0.51 9.40 -8.26
N LEU A 150 -1.14 9.83 -9.37
CA LEU A 150 -0.53 10.78 -10.30
C LEU A 150 -0.91 12.24 -10.02
N GLY A 151 -2.07 12.50 -9.39
CA GLY A 151 -2.52 13.87 -9.13
C GLY A 151 -3.00 14.59 -10.39
N THR A 152 -3.43 13.84 -11.40
CA THR A 152 -3.98 14.39 -12.65
C THR A 152 -5.50 14.48 -12.58
N GLU A 153 -6.10 15.11 -13.59
CA GLU A 153 -7.55 15.01 -13.80
C GLU A 153 -7.99 13.54 -13.85
N SER A 154 -9.21 13.30 -13.37
CA SER A 154 -9.79 11.97 -13.18
C SER A 154 -11.29 11.99 -13.46
N GLY A 155 -11.77 10.93 -14.09
CA GLY A 155 -13.18 10.73 -14.45
C GLY A 155 -14.04 10.09 -13.36
N ILE A 156 -13.60 10.04 -12.09
CA ILE A 156 -14.41 9.49 -10.99
C ILE A 156 -15.75 10.24 -10.90
N GLN A 157 -16.86 9.49 -10.99
CA GLN A 157 -18.22 10.04 -10.91
C GLN A 157 -18.90 9.78 -9.55
N GLY A 158 -18.40 8.80 -8.80
CA GLY A 158 -18.94 8.45 -7.48
C GLY A 158 -18.40 9.35 -6.39
N GLU A 159 -19.18 9.50 -5.32
CA GLU A 159 -18.75 10.20 -4.11
C GLU A 159 -17.97 9.27 -3.18
N GLU A 160 -17.03 9.84 -2.42
CA GLU A 160 -16.32 9.13 -1.36
C GLU A 160 -17.25 8.78 -0.20
N LEU A 161 -16.92 7.74 0.58
CA LEU A 161 -17.66 7.33 1.77
C LEU A 161 -17.93 8.50 2.73
N GLY A 162 -16.99 9.42 2.90
CA GLY A 162 -17.13 10.58 3.80
C GLY A 162 -18.14 11.65 3.37
N ALA A 163 -18.65 11.60 2.13
CA ALA A 163 -19.73 12.46 1.64
C ALA A 163 -21.13 11.84 1.85
N SER A 164 -21.19 10.61 2.38
CA SER A 164 -22.42 9.87 2.70
C SER A 164 -22.36 9.31 4.13
N ASP A 165 -23.47 8.78 4.66
CA ASP A 165 -23.52 8.14 5.98
C ASP A 165 -22.86 6.74 6.01
N GLY A 166 -21.82 6.54 5.18
CA GLY A 166 -21.12 5.27 5.04
C GLY A 166 -20.28 4.90 6.28
N ILE A 167 -20.05 3.60 6.47
CA ILE A 167 -19.20 3.09 7.55
C ILE A 167 -17.75 3.49 7.26
N LYS A 168 -17.20 4.37 8.09
CA LYS A 168 -15.77 4.71 8.08
C LYS A 168 -14.95 3.53 8.64
N PRO A 169 -13.70 3.35 8.20
CA PRO A 169 -12.81 2.33 8.75
C PRO A 169 -12.56 2.54 10.25
N GLU A 170 -12.33 1.44 10.95
CA GLU A 170 -12.00 1.39 12.39
C GLU A 170 -10.47 1.36 12.62
N GLU A 171 -9.70 0.83 11.66
CA GLU A 171 -8.25 0.60 11.78
C GLU A 171 -7.41 1.60 10.97
N VAL A 172 -8.03 2.27 9.99
CA VAL A 172 -7.39 3.28 9.14
C VAL A 172 -7.91 4.66 9.49
N GLU A 173 -7.00 5.61 9.68
CA GLU A 173 -7.36 7.00 9.94
C GLU A 173 -8.05 7.64 8.73
N TRP A 174 -9.26 8.17 8.94
CA TRP A 174 -10.00 8.89 7.89
C TRP A 174 -9.60 10.38 7.87
N GLN A 175 -8.98 10.82 6.79
CA GLN A 175 -8.76 12.24 6.50
C GLN A 175 -9.80 12.76 5.51
N THR A 176 -10.43 13.91 5.82
CA THR A 176 -11.50 14.49 5.00
C THR A 176 -11.02 14.83 3.59
N ALA A 177 -9.82 15.39 3.46
CA ALA A 177 -9.12 15.50 2.19
C ALA A 177 -8.08 14.39 2.11
N ALA A 178 -8.26 13.44 1.18
CA ALA A 178 -7.23 12.47 0.88
C ALA A 178 -6.04 13.15 0.19
N ILE A 179 -4.85 12.57 0.36
CA ILE A 179 -3.68 12.98 -0.42
C ILE A 179 -3.85 12.51 -1.87
N GLU A 180 -3.70 13.43 -2.80
CA GLU A 180 -3.64 13.19 -4.24
C GLU A 180 -2.18 13.35 -4.73
N GLY A 181 -1.86 12.79 -5.89
CA GLY A 181 -0.48 12.87 -6.43
C GLY A 181 0.59 12.29 -5.51
N LYS A 182 0.34 11.09 -4.96
CA LYS A 182 1.26 10.43 -4.02
C LYS A 182 2.63 10.11 -4.62
N LEU A 183 2.72 9.88 -5.93
CA LEU A 183 4.00 9.63 -6.59
C LEU A 183 4.71 10.96 -6.87
N ASP A 184 5.93 11.08 -6.37
CA ASP A 184 6.85 12.16 -6.75
C ASP A 184 7.55 11.86 -8.10
N LEU A 185 7.68 10.58 -8.46
CA LEU A 185 8.34 10.14 -9.69
C LEU A 185 7.81 8.80 -10.20
N LEU A 186 7.34 8.79 -11.44
CA LEU A 186 6.98 7.61 -12.22
C LEU A 186 7.95 7.42 -13.39
N VAL A 187 8.73 6.33 -13.35
CA VAL A 187 9.68 5.96 -14.40
C VAL A 187 9.18 4.72 -15.12
N THR A 188 9.07 4.79 -16.45
CA THR A 188 8.66 3.63 -17.27
C THR A 188 9.75 3.23 -18.27
N LEU A 189 9.98 1.93 -18.39
CA LEU A 189 10.86 1.33 -19.38
C LEU A 189 10.03 0.51 -20.38
N ASP A 190 10.02 0.94 -21.64
CA ASP A 190 9.24 0.30 -22.70
C ASP A 190 9.89 0.53 -24.08
N PHE A 191 9.66 -0.38 -25.02
CA PHE A 191 10.14 -0.28 -26.41
C PHE A 191 9.17 0.49 -27.32
N ARG A 192 7.96 0.76 -26.81
CA ARG A 192 6.92 1.54 -27.49
C ARG A 192 6.28 2.52 -26.52
N MET A 193 5.69 3.59 -27.05
CA MET A 193 4.96 4.57 -26.25
C MET A 193 3.60 4.00 -25.79
N SER A 194 3.60 3.25 -24.69
CA SER A 194 2.39 2.69 -24.07
C SER A 194 1.61 3.75 -23.29
N SER A 195 0.37 3.45 -22.88
CA SER A 195 -0.42 4.37 -22.04
C SER A 195 0.31 4.72 -20.74
N THR A 196 1.02 3.76 -20.13
CA THR A 196 1.83 4.04 -18.93
C THR A 196 2.97 5.01 -19.25
N CYS A 197 3.62 4.90 -20.41
CA CYS A 197 4.65 5.86 -20.83
C CYS A 197 4.07 7.27 -21.00
N LEU A 198 2.85 7.39 -21.54
CA LEU A 198 2.20 8.69 -21.76
C LEU A 198 1.93 9.45 -20.45
N PHE A 199 1.75 8.75 -19.33
CA PHE A 199 1.54 9.33 -18.00
C PHE A 199 2.81 9.34 -17.12
N SER A 200 3.97 8.90 -17.64
CA SER A 200 5.23 8.84 -16.87
C SER A 200 6.01 10.15 -16.95
N ASP A 201 6.72 10.49 -15.88
CA ASP A 201 7.66 11.61 -15.88
C ASP A 201 8.90 11.32 -16.74
N ILE A 202 9.38 10.07 -16.69
CA ILE A 202 10.56 9.62 -17.43
C ILE A 202 10.23 8.32 -18.17
N VAL A 203 10.54 8.29 -19.46
CA VAL A 203 10.46 7.11 -20.32
C VAL A 203 11.87 6.73 -20.75
N LEU A 204 12.30 5.51 -20.46
CA LEU A 204 13.59 4.97 -20.88
C LEU A 204 13.38 3.93 -21.99
N PRO A 205 14.06 4.05 -23.14
CA PRO A 205 13.94 3.06 -24.21
C PRO A 205 14.61 1.73 -23.81
N THR A 206 13.94 0.61 -24.11
CA THR A 206 14.45 -0.76 -23.91
C THR A 206 14.22 -1.65 -25.13
#